data_AF-A0A7J6SN42-F1
#
_entry.id   AF-A0A7J6SN42-F1
#
_cell.length_a   1.000
_cell.length_b   1.000
_cell.length_c   1.000
_cell.angle_alpha   90.00
_cell.angle_beta   90.00
_cell.angle_gamma   90.00
#
_symmetry.space_group_name_H-M   'P 1'
#
loop_
_entity.id
_entity.type
_entity.pdbx_description
1 polymer ?
#
loop_
_entity_poly.entity_id
_entity_poly.type
_entity_poly.pdbx_seq_one_letter_code
_entity_poly.pdbx_strand_id
1 'polypeptide(L)'
;AEDHLRTATSVTIVWSLCTTASTATCVSSAELPLIGFTAFRDDCNGGDVTTPVNTAVASTATSYAFTGLPTGARCGFRIAANNSRGGKLSTNTIYRTIVGPPAAPPAPTRST
;
A
#
# COMPACT_ATOMS: atom_id res chain seq x y z
N ALA A 1 25.51 -20.40 3.47
CA ALA A 1 25.05 -19.06 3.88
C ALA A 1 25.24 -18.18 2.65
N GLU A 2 24.25 -17.64 1.96
CA GLU A 2 22.95 -17.12 2.36
C GLU A 2 21.93 -17.40 1.24
N ASP A 3 21.03 -18.37 1.43
CA ASP A 3 19.83 -18.48 0.59
C ASP A 3 18.70 -17.74 1.30
N HIS A 4 18.76 -16.42 1.21
CA HIS A 4 17.79 -15.49 1.82
C HIS A 4 17.31 -14.47 0.78
N LEU A 5 17.32 -14.84 -0.51
CA LEU A 5 16.53 -14.16 -1.52
C LEU A 5 15.06 -14.54 -1.31
N ARG A 6 14.51 -14.12 -0.17
CA ARG A 6 13.07 -14.07 0.05
C ARG A 6 12.52 -13.34 -1.16
N THR A 7 11.74 -14.04 -1.96
CA THR A 7 10.98 -13.51 -3.09
C THR A 7 10.11 -12.37 -2.54
N ALA A 8 10.64 -11.16 -2.50
CA ALA A 8 10.03 -10.06 -1.78
C ALA A 8 8.92 -9.50 -2.65
N THR A 9 7.71 -10.03 -2.47
CA THR A 9 6.55 -9.54 -3.22
C THR A 9 6.16 -8.17 -2.70
N SER A 10 5.86 -7.25 -3.61
CA SER A 10 5.45 -5.89 -3.29
C SER A 10 4.17 -5.49 -4.00
N VAL A 11 3.32 -4.73 -3.31
CA VAL A 11 2.14 -4.09 -3.91
C VAL A 11 2.29 -2.58 -3.78
N THR A 12 2.24 -1.90 -4.92
CA THR A 12 2.21 -0.45 -4.97
C THR A 12 0.77 0.02 -5.05
N ILE A 13 0.34 0.81 -4.08
CA ILE A 13 -0.94 1.52 -4.13
C ILE A 13 -0.65 2.93 -4.61
N VAL A 14 -1.40 3.36 -5.62
CA VAL A 14 -1.37 4.72 -6.15
C VAL A 14 -2.69 5.42 -5.81
N TRP A 15 -2.63 6.70 -5.49
CA TRP A 15 -3.78 7.54 -5.19
C TRP A 15 -3.57 8.96 -5.70
N SER A 16 -4.67 9.68 -5.88
CA SER A 16 -4.65 11.09 -6.24
C SER A 16 -4.51 11.96 -5.00
N LEU A 17 -3.73 13.04 -5.09
CA LEU A 17 -3.68 14.03 -4.03
C LEU A 17 -5.06 14.66 -3.84
N CYS A 18 -5.37 14.91 -2.58
CA CYS A 18 -6.53 15.68 -2.23
C CYS A 18 -6.34 17.13 -2.71
N THR A 19 -7.28 17.64 -3.50
CA THR A 19 -7.33 19.08 -3.85
C THR A 19 -8.60 19.69 -3.26
N THR A 20 -8.58 21.00 -3.05
CA THR A 20 -9.68 21.81 -2.47
C THR A 20 -11.02 21.73 -3.23
N ALA A 21 -11.07 21.04 -4.37
CA ALA A 21 -12.24 20.98 -5.25
C ALA A 21 -13.02 19.65 -5.22
N SER A 22 -12.58 18.63 -4.46
CA SER A 22 -13.21 17.29 -4.54
C SER A 22 -13.70 16.80 -3.18
N THR A 23 -15.02 16.89 -2.96
CA THR A 23 -15.71 16.62 -1.68
C THR A 23 -15.96 15.13 -1.37
N ALA A 24 -15.49 14.19 -2.19
CA ALA A 24 -15.92 12.80 -2.11
C ALA A 24 -14.93 11.81 -1.48
N THR A 25 -13.62 12.11 -1.38
CA THR A 25 -12.62 11.09 -0.98
C THR A 25 -11.50 11.56 -0.05
N CYS A 26 -11.35 12.86 0.15
CA CYS A 26 -10.53 13.51 1.17
C CYS A 26 -10.81 15.02 1.07
N VAL A 27 -10.83 15.76 2.18
CA VAL A 27 -10.91 17.23 2.18
C VAL A 27 -9.60 17.81 2.69
N SER A 28 -8.74 18.26 1.79
CA SER A 28 -7.69 19.21 2.12
C SER A 28 -8.30 20.58 1.90
N SER A 29 -8.72 21.20 2.98
CA SER A 29 -9.15 22.61 2.98
C SER A 29 -8.05 23.44 3.64
N ALA A 30 -8.09 24.76 3.46
CA ALA A 30 -7.18 25.67 4.18
C ALA A 30 -7.23 25.48 5.71
N GLU A 31 -8.36 25.00 6.25
CA GLU A 31 -8.56 24.73 7.68
C GLU A 31 -8.17 23.30 8.10
N LEU A 32 -7.97 22.39 7.14
CA LEU A 32 -7.56 20.99 7.33
C LEU A 32 -6.41 20.64 6.38
N PRO A 33 -5.26 21.34 6.45
CA PRO A 33 -4.15 21.07 5.57
C PRO A 33 -3.66 19.62 5.74
N LEU A 34 -3.43 18.98 4.61
CA LEU A 34 -2.87 17.63 4.53
C LEU A 34 -1.42 17.67 5.00
N ILE A 35 -1.13 16.98 6.10
CA ILE A 35 0.23 16.91 6.68
C ILE A 35 0.95 15.61 6.35
N GLY A 36 0.23 14.60 5.85
CA GLY A 36 0.82 13.32 5.46
C GLY A 36 -0.22 12.24 5.25
N PHE A 37 0.26 11.01 5.10
CA PHE A 37 -0.58 9.81 5.05
C PHE A 37 -0.10 8.76 6.05
N THR A 38 -1.01 7.89 6.42
CA THR A 38 -0.74 6.68 7.19
C THR A 38 -1.09 5.47 6.32
N ALA A 39 -0.12 4.60 6.09
CA ALA A 39 -0.31 3.33 5.42
C ALA A 39 -0.63 2.25 6.45
N PHE A 40 -1.69 1.49 6.17
CA PHE A 40 -2.16 0.37 6.97
C PHE A 40 -2.13 -0.90 6.13
N ARG A 41 -1.86 -2.01 6.80
CA ARG A 41 -1.89 -3.34 6.24
C ARG A 41 -2.48 -4.29 7.28
N ASP A 42 -3.27 -5.26 6.85
CA ASP A 42 -3.63 -6.39 7.71
C ASP A 42 -2.44 -7.36 7.89
N ASP A 43 -2.72 -8.46 8.58
CA ASP A 43 -1.81 -9.60 8.78
C ASP A 43 -1.77 -10.56 7.57
N CYS A 44 -2.32 -10.13 6.42
CA CYS A 44 -2.46 -10.94 5.21
C CYS A 44 -3.29 -12.22 5.37
N ASN A 45 -4.14 -12.28 6.40
CA ASN A 45 -5.06 -13.40 6.61
C ASN A 45 -6.52 -13.07 6.21
N GLY A 46 -6.74 -11.88 5.63
CA GLY A 46 -8.06 -11.36 5.31
C GLY A 46 -8.80 -10.94 6.58
N GLY A 47 -8.74 -9.65 6.89
CA GLY A 47 -9.42 -9.09 8.06
C GLY A 47 -9.46 -7.56 8.05
N ASP A 48 -9.65 -6.97 9.22
CA ASP A 48 -9.72 -5.53 9.38
C ASP A 48 -8.34 -4.88 9.23
N VAL A 49 -8.27 -3.86 8.38
CA VAL A 49 -7.04 -3.10 8.12
C VAL A 49 -6.90 -1.97 9.13
N THR A 50 -6.49 -2.30 10.35
CA THR A 50 -6.38 -1.36 11.50
C THR A 50 -4.95 -1.06 11.93
N THR A 51 -4.01 -1.95 11.63
CA THR A 51 -2.60 -1.80 12.05
C THR A 51 -1.83 -0.90 11.08
N PRO A 52 -1.28 0.24 11.55
CA PRO A 52 -0.43 1.07 10.71
C PRO A 52 0.93 0.40 10.52
N VAL A 53 1.40 0.37 9.27
CA VAL A 53 2.76 -0.08 8.93
C VAL A 53 3.71 1.09 8.69
N ASN A 54 3.17 2.27 8.38
CA ASN A 54 3.94 3.50 8.25
C ASN A 54 3.05 4.71 8.49
N THR A 55 3.44 5.56 9.43
CA THR A 55 2.70 6.77 9.83
C THR A 55 3.30 8.07 9.28
N ALA A 56 4.44 7.99 8.60
CA ALA A 56 5.25 9.12 8.16
C ALA A 56 5.34 9.21 6.62
N VAL A 57 4.25 8.92 5.91
CA VAL A 57 4.20 9.08 4.46
C VAL A 57 3.98 10.57 4.13
N ALA A 58 4.81 11.12 3.24
CA ALA A 58 4.79 12.54 2.89
C ALA A 58 3.42 13.00 2.34
N SER A 59 3.01 14.23 2.63
CA SER A 59 1.75 14.81 2.15
C SER A 59 1.67 14.98 0.64
N THR A 60 2.82 14.99 -0.05
CA THR A 60 2.92 15.05 -1.51
C THR A 60 2.96 13.67 -2.16
N ALA A 61 3.01 12.59 -1.37
CA ALA A 61 3.04 11.24 -1.92
C ALA A 61 1.72 10.92 -2.61
N THR A 62 1.83 10.30 -3.78
CA THR A 62 0.73 9.73 -4.57
C THR A 62 0.83 8.22 -4.69
N SER A 63 1.83 7.62 -4.03
CA SER A 63 2.05 6.18 -4.05
C SER A 63 2.76 5.68 -2.81
N TYR A 64 2.52 4.41 -2.47
CA TYR A 64 3.19 3.70 -1.39
C TYR A 64 3.37 2.23 -1.79
N ALA A 65 4.61 1.74 -1.65
CA ALA A 65 4.94 0.34 -1.90
C ALA A 65 4.95 -0.42 -0.57
N PHE A 66 4.04 -1.39 -0.45
CA PHE A 66 4.08 -2.40 0.61
C PHE A 66 5.03 -3.51 0.17
N THR A 67 6.07 -3.79 0.96
CA THR A 67 7.09 -4.82 0.66
C THR A 67 7.04 -5.96 1.67
N GLY A 68 7.74 -7.07 1.38
CA GLY A 68 7.82 -8.22 2.28
C GLY A 68 6.49 -8.95 2.44
N LEU A 69 5.68 -8.99 1.38
CA LEU A 69 4.36 -9.60 1.41
C LEU A 69 4.44 -11.12 1.15
N PRO A 70 3.73 -11.95 1.92
CA PRO A 70 3.70 -13.39 1.68
C PRO A 70 2.97 -13.70 0.37
N THR A 71 3.64 -14.43 -0.52
CA THR A 71 3.06 -14.91 -1.78
C THR A 71 1.89 -15.86 -1.54
N GLY A 72 0.81 -15.71 -2.30
CA GLY A 72 -0.40 -16.51 -2.18
C GLY A 72 -1.38 -16.04 -1.10
N ALA A 73 -0.97 -15.08 -0.26
CA ALA A 73 -1.84 -14.53 0.78
C ALA A 73 -2.76 -13.42 0.25
N ARG A 74 -3.89 -13.21 0.92
CA ARG A 74 -4.79 -12.09 0.65
C ARG A 74 -4.56 -11.01 1.70
N CYS A 75 -3.94 -9.92 1.28
CA CYS A 75 -3.70 -8.78 2.16
C CYS A 75 -4.69 -7.65 1.87
N GLY A 76 -5.20 -7.05 2.94
CA GLY A 76 -5.92 -5.79 2.96
C GLY A 76 -4.97 -4.62 3.15
N PHE A 77 -5.18 -3.57 2.38
CA PHE A 77 -4.38 -2.36 2.42
C PHE A 77 -5.27 -1.13 2.51
N ARG A 78 -4.82 -0.11 3.24
CA ARG A 78 -5.54 1.16 3.36
C ARG A 78 -4.54 2.30 3.51
N ILE A 79 -4.82 3.40 2.82
CA ILE A 79 -4.08 4.66 2.96
C ILE A 79 -5.04 5.68 3.55
N ALA A 80 -4.69 6.26 4.69
CA ALA A 80 -5.48 7.33 5.31
C ALA A 80 -4.71 8.65 5.29
N ALA A 81 -5.34 9.69 4.74
CA ALA A 81 -4.82 11.05 4.83
C ALA A 81 -4.88 11.58 6.27
N ASN A 82 -3.83 12.27 6.70
CA ASN A 82 -3.70 12.96 7.99
C ASN A 82 -3.83 14.47 7.78
N ASN A 83 -4.69 15.13 8.55
CA ASN A 83 -4.73 16.60 8.59
C ASN A 83 -4.06 17.17 9.86
N SER A 84 -3.73 18.46 9.84
CA SER A 84 -3.10 19.16 10.98
C SER A 84 -3.95 19.19 12.26
N ARG A 85 -5.26 18.97 12.16
CA ARG A 85 -6.18 18.84 13.31
C ARG A 85 -6.22 17.43 13.90
N GLY A 86 -5.40 16.49 13.39
CA GLY A 86 -5.33 15.11 13.86
C GLY A 86 -6.38 14.16 13.27
N GLY A 87 -7.26 14.66 12.40
CA GLY A 87 -8.28 13.87 11.71
C GLY A 87 -7.71 12.97 10.61
N LYS A 88 -8.31 11.78 10.45
CA LYS A 88 -8.04 10.81 9.37
C LYS A 88 -9.15 10.95 8.32
N LEU A 89 -8.80 11.32 7.09
CA LEU A 89 -9.78 11.81 6.09
C LEU A 89 -10.17 10.81 4.99
N SER A 90 -9.54 9.62 4.90
CA SER A 90 -9.82 8.66 3.83
C SER A 90 -10.04 7.24 4.34
N THR A 91 -11.02 6.55 3.75
CA THR A 91 -11.54 5.25 4.22
C THR A 91 -11.66 4.16 3.15
N ASN A 92 -11.10 4.32 1.95
CA ASN A 92 -11.13 3.23 0.97
C ASN A 92 -10.07 2.16 1.29
N THR A 93 -10.55 1.00 1.73
CA THR A 93 -9.76 -0.22 1.92
C THR A 93 -9.77 -1.03 0.63
N ILE A 94 -8.58 -1.44 0.16
CA ILE A 94 -8.40 -2.24 -1.04
C ILE A 94 -7.83 -3.60 -0.62
N TYR A 95 -8.45 -4.68 -1.08
CA TYR A 95 -7.92 -6.04 -0.90
C TYR A 95 -7.21 -6.50 -2.16
N ARG A 96 -6.00 -7.05 -2.04
CA ARG A 96 -5.30 -7.69 -3.16
C ARG A 96 -4.72 -9.05 -2.76
N THR A 97 -4.85 -10.01 -3.66
CA THR A 97 -4.13 -11.28 -3.58
C THR A 97 -2.70 -11.07 -4.09
N ILE A 98 -1.74 -11.51 -3.30
CA ILE A 98 -0.32 -11.31 -3.58
C ILE A 98 0.17 -12.42 -4.49
N VAL A 99 0.25 -12.12 -5.78
CA VAL A 99 0.84 -13.02 -6.77
C VAL A 99 2.36 -12.84 -6.74
N GLY A 100 3.08 -13.95 -6.64
CA GLY A 100 4.53 -13.95 -6.72
C GLY A 100 5.01 -13.50 -8.11
N PRO A 101 6.31 -13.21 -8.26
CA PRO A 101 6.88 -12.91 -9.56
C PRO A 101 6.62 -14.08 -10.54
N PRO A 102 6.47 -13.80 -11.85
CA PRO A 102 6.33 -14.84 -12.85
C PRO A 102 7.44 -15.89 -12.71
N ALA A 103 7.08 -17.16 -12.86
CA ALA A 103 8.08 -18.22 -12.94
C ALA A 103 9.07 -17.89 -14.07
N ALA A 104 10.36 -18.09 -13.81
CA ALA A 104 11.37 -17.93 -14.84
C ALA A 104 11.05 -18.86 -16.04
N PRO A 105 11.29 -18.44 -17.28
CA PRO A 105 11.14 -19.32 -18.43
C PRO A 105 11.96 -20.61 -18.23
N PRO A 106 11.47 -21.77 -18.69
CA PRO A 106 12.26 -22.99 -18.70
C PRO A 106 13.57 -22.76 -19.43
N ALA A 107 14.69 -23.27 -18.89
CA ALA A 107 15.96 -23.24 -19.61
C ALA A 107 15.81 -23.93 -20.98
N PRO A 108 16.44 -23.43 -22.05
CA PRO A 108 16.36 -24.08 -23.35
C PRO A 108 16.93 -25.50 -23.24
N THR A 109 16.11 -26.50 -23.56
CA THR A 109 16.59 -27.88 -23.73
C THR A 109 17.51 -27.92 -24.93
N ARG A 110 18.80 -28.12 -24.68
CA ARG A 110 19.80 -28.30 -25.73
C ARG A 110 19.58 -29.68 -26.36
N SER A 111 18.97 -29.72 -27.53
CA SER A 111 18.90 -30.93 -28.35
C SER A 111 20.32 -31.38 -28.70
N THR A 112 20.65 -32.63 -28.40
CA THR A 112 21.95 -33.25 -28.72
C THR A 112 21.83 -34.04 -30.01
#